data_AF-C1LHE6-F1
#
_entry.id   AF-C1LHE6-F1
#
_cell.length_a   1.000
_cell.length_b   1.000
_cell.length_c   1.000
_cell.angle_alpha   90.00
_cell.angle_beta   90.00
_cell.angle_gamma   90.00
#
_symmetry.space_group_name_H-M   'P 1'
#
loop_
_entity.id
_entity.type
_entity.pdbx_description
1 polymer ?
#
loop_
_entity_poly.entity_id
_entity_poly.type
_entity_poly.pdbx_seq_one_letter_code
_entity_poly.pdbx_strand_id
1 'polypeptide(L)'
;MFEKLTSLFIQSVYIQPRIFFPLSELHLSPIVMAEPLKRKKRVDAASEQLRISRKIRKIEKEIKRFSRFDRRLRPVEDIEGDRQLMKEIKLRQRLPIDISETELDERVGIWKKWTHYQANVAHREIIMLKKAIAAQQHALDCLYKTSPDLYKEAIKPCPELVQSEPSDDLNLTVTRGNNYLTLVGPYIGAPKLHGELINSTAEYEPPDGEQQDITPKLTYEFELESQFVADPKKKKFLPPNK
;
A
#
# COMPACT_ATOMS: atom_id res chain seq x y z
N MET A 1 10.84 58.37 -51.92
CA MET A 1 10.85 59.70 -51.26
C MET A 1 11.30 59.44 -49.82
N PHE A 2 12.58 59.49 -49.41
CA PHE A 2 13.56 60.61 -49.42
C PHE A 2 12.85 61.92 -48.99
N GLU A 3 13.17 62.63 -47.90
CA GLU A 3 14.43 62.87 -47.17
C GLU A 3 14.15 63.25 -45.68
N LYS A 4 14.92 62.74 -44.70
CA LYS A 4 15.95 63.44 -43.88
C LYS A 4 15.69 64.91 -43.52
N LEU A 5 15.69 65.23 -42.22
CA LEU A 5 16.43 66.37 -41.67
C LEU A 5 17.01 66.04 -40.28
N THR A 6 18.29 66.36 -40.14
CA THR A 6 19.22 66.18 -39.02
C THR A 6 19.57 67.56 -38.42
N SER A 7 19.77 67.68 -37.11
CA SER A 7 20.80 68.55 -36.45
C SER A 7 20.55 68.54 -34.92
N LEU A 8 21.40 67.99 -34.05
CA LEU A 8 22.72 68.45 -33.55
C LEU A 8 22.76 69.90 -33.04
N PHE A 9 22.89 70.07 -31.71
CA PHE A 9 23.85 70.93 -30.97
C PHE A 9 23.42 71.01 -29.47
N ILE A 10 24.04 70.32 -28.52
CA ILE A 10 25.26 70.65 -27.72
C ILE A 10 25.30 72.09 -27.19
N GLN A 11 25.22 72.24 -25.85
CA GLN A 11 26.03 73.10 -24.96
C GLN A 11 25.49 72.91 -23.53
N SER A 12 26.16 72.30 -22.55
CA SER A 12 27.49 72.51 -21.94
C SER A 12 27.41 73.25 -20.59
N VAL A 13 28.37 72.91 -19.71
CA VAL A 13 28.85 73.64 -18.52
C VAL A 13 28.21 73.17 -17.19
N TYR A 14 28.78 72.16 -16.52
CA TYR A 14 29.84 72.27 -15.49
C TYR A 14 29.52 73.22 -14.34
N ILE A 15 29.22 72.67 -13.16
CA ILE A 15 29.71 73.11 -11.84
C ILE A 15 29.74 71.86 -10.93
N GLN A 16 30.95 71.47 -10.49
CA GLN A 16 31.22 70.54 -9.38
C GLN A 16 31.24 71.33 -8.04
N PRO A 17 31.59 70.80 -6.85
CA PRO A 17 31.95 69.42 -6.43
C PRO A 17 31.29 68.99 -5.09
N ARG A 18 31.38 67.71 -4.73
CA ARG A 18 31.68 67.32 -3.33
C ARG A 18 32.18 65.88 -3.23
N ILE A 19 33.43 65.85 -2.81
CA ILE A 19 34.26 64.76 -2.30
C ILE A 19 33.49 63.96 -1.23
N PHE A 20 33.34 62.65 -1.43
CA PHE A 20 33.58 61.58 -0.43
C PHE A 20 33.20 60.23 -1.07
N PHE A 21 34.19 59.49 -1.59
CA PHE A 21 34.06 58.04 -1.75
C PHE A 21 35.04 57.39 -0.78
N PRO A 22 34.58 56.60 0.20
CA PRO A 22 35.48 55.85 1.06
C PRO A 22 36.22 54.81 0.21
N LEU A 23 37.52 54.66 0.44
CA LEU A 23 38.42 53.69 -0.17
C LEU A 23 38.09 52.23 0.22
N SER A 24 36.84 51.90 0.50
CA SER A 24 36.40 50.65 1.14
C SER A 24 35.99 49.54 0.17
N GLU A 25 36.32 49.64 -1.11
CA GLU A 25 36.06 48.57 -2.12
C GLU A 25 37.32 48.16 -2.90
N LEU A 26 38.51 48.37 -2.33
CA LEU A 26 39.73 47.77 -2.89
C LEU A 26 39.91 46.35 -2.35
N HIS A 27 39.30 45.37 -3.06
CA HIS A 27 39.63 43.97 -2.87
C HIS A 27 40.99 43.65 -3.50
N LEU A 28 42.05 43.70 -2.69
CA LEU A 28 43.38 43.23 -3.08
C LEU A 28 43.41 41.70 -2.96
N SER A 29 43.27 40.97 -4.07
CA SER A 29 43.64 39.56 -4.10
C SER A 29 45.17 39.44 -4.13
N PRO A 30 45.79 38.49 -3.41
CA PRO A 30 47.22 38.25 -3.53
C PRO A 30 47.54 37.90 -4.98
N ILE A 31 48.59 38.51 -5.53
CA ILE A 31 49.11 38.17 -6.86
C ILE A 31 49.68 36.75 -6.76
N VAL A 32 48.83 35.76 -7.02
CA VAL A 32 49.30 34.39 -7.23
C VAL A 32 49.93 34.41 -8.62
N MET A 33 51.26 34.40 -8.66
CA MET A 33 52.08 34.26 -9.87
C MET A 33 51.94 32.86 -10.50
N ALA A 34 50.77 32.24 -10.42
CA ALA A 34 50.48 30.96 -11.06
C ALA A 34 50.10 31.19 -12.51
N GLU A 35 50.55 30.28 -13.37
CA GLU A 35 50.11 30.26 -14.77
C GLU A 35 48.58 30.14 -14.82
N PRO A 36 47.89 30.88 -15.72
CA PRO A 36 46.44 30.80 -15.85
C PRO A 36 46.02 29.35 -16.09
N LEU A 37 45.07 28.86 -15.30
CA LEU A 37 44.64 27.47 -15.33
C LEU A 37 44.20 27.07 -16.74
N LYS A 38 44.76 25.97 -17.27
CA LYS A 38 44.42 25.48 -18.61
C LYS A 38 42.91 25.28 -18.72
N ARG A 39 42.31 25.88 -19.77
CA ARG A 39 40.88 25.76 -20.05
C ARG A 39 40.50 24.28 -20.15
N LYS A 40 39.43 23.88 -19.45
CA LYS A 40 38.91 22.50 -19.54
C LYS A 40 38.66 22.15 -21.01
N LYS A 41 39.25 21.05 -21.47
CA LYS A 41 39.05 20.54 -22.83
C LYS A 41 37.57 20.20 -23.02
N ARG A 42 36.99 20.64 -24.13
CA ARG A 42 35.64 20.21 -24.53
C ARG A 42 35.67 18.70 -24.72
N VAL A 43 34.64 18.02 -24.24
CA VAL A 43 34.52 16.57 -24.35
C VAL A 43 34.26 16.22 -25.81
N ASP A 44 34.97 15.23 -26.34
CA ASP A 44 34.82 14.81 -27.73
C ASP A 44 33.41 14.27 -27.97
N ALA A 45 32.77 14.65 -29.09
CA ALA A 45 31.39 14.28 -29.40
C ALA A 45 31.16 12.74 -29.38
N ALA A 46 32.13 11.96 -29.84
CA ALA A 46 32.07 10.50 -29.80
C ALA A 46 32.02 9.95 -28.36
N SER A 47 32.76 10.57 -27.44
CA SER A 47 32.78 10.16 -26.03
C SER A 47 31.48 10.51 -25.30
N GLU A 48 30.80 11.60 -25.71
CA GLU A 48 29.49 11.98 -25.21
C GLU A 48 28.38 11.04 -25.72
N GLN A 49 28.40 10.68 -27.00
CA GLN A 49 27.50 9.67 -27.58
C GLN A 49 27.67 8.29 -26.92
N LEU A 50 28.91 7.91 -26.58
CA LEU A 50 29.17 6.68 -25.82
C LEU A 50 28.63 6.74 -24.39
N ARG A 51 28.63 7.90 -23.74
CA ARG A 51 28.00 8.08 -22.42
C ARG A 51 26.48 7.99 -22.50
N ILE A 52 25.88 8.61 -23.51
CA ILE A 52 24.42 8.57 -23.75
C ILE A 52 23.96 7.16 -24.06
N SER A 53 24.61 6.45 -24.98
CA SER A 53 24.27 5.06 -25.33
C SER A 53 24.40 4.11 -24.14
N ARG A 54 25.40 4.30 -23.26
CA ARG A 54 25.52 3.53 -22.01
C ARG A 54 24.35 3.81 -21.05
N LYS A 55 23.87 5.05 -20.94
CA LYS A 55 22.72 5.40 -20.10
C LYS A 55 21.43 4.81 -20.65
N ILE A 56 21.20 4.93 -21.96
CA ILE A 56 20.04 4.34 -22.64
C ILE A 56 19.98 2.83 -22.40
N ARG A 57 21.09 2.11 -22.64
CA ARG A 57 21.16 0.66 -22.40
C ARG A 57 20.90 0.25 -20.96
N LYS A 58 21.24 1.09 -19.97
CA LYS A 58 20.92 0.82 -18.55
C LYS A 58 19.43 0.99 -18.29
N ILE A 59 18.85 2.08 -18.77
CA ILE A 59 17.43 2.39 -18.65
C ILE A 59 16.59 1.30 -19.34
N GLU A 60 16.95 0.89 -20.55
CA GLU A 60 16.26 -0.20 -21.27
C GLU A 60 16.29 -1.53 -20.51
N LYS A 61 17.44 -1.87 -19.90
CA LYS A 61 17.56 -3.08 -19.07
C LYS A 61 16.68 -3.00 -17.82
N GLU A 62 16.60 -1.83 -17.19
CA GLU A 62 15.76 -1.59 -16.01
C GLU A 62 14.28 -1.63 -16.38
N ILE A 63 13.86 -0.98 -17.47
CA ILE A 63 12.49 -1.06 -18.00
C ILE A 63 12.13 -2.52 -18.30
N LYS A 64 13.02 -3.28 -18.96
CA LYS A 64 12.80 -4.71 -19.24
C LYS A 64 12.73 -5.56 -17.97
N ARG A 65 13.42 -5.15 -16.90
CA ARG A 65 13.33 -5.80 -15.58
C ARG A 65 11.98 -5.48 -14.92
N PHE A 66 11.57 -4.22 -14.88
CA PHE A 66 10.30 -3.80 -14.29
C PHE A 66 9.09 -4.34 -15.06
N SER A 67 9.14 -4.35 -16.39
CA SER A 67 8.08 -4.92 -17.22
C SER A 67 7.88 -6.43 -17.02
N ARG A 68 8.90 -7.13 -16.49
CA ARG A 68 8.80 -8.55 -16.09
C ARG A 68 8.22 -8.73 -14.70
N PHE A 69 8.43 -7.79 -13.79
CA PHE A 69 7.86 -7.81 -12.44
C PHE A 69 6.38 -7.48 -12.44
N ASP A 70 5.96 -6.52 -13.26
CA ASP A 70 4.56 -6.09 -13.40
C ASP A 70 3.63 -7.22 -13.88
N ARG A 71 4.18 -8.20 -14.60
CA ARG A 71 3.45 -9.39 -15.09
C ARG A 71 3.38 -10.52 -14.07
N ARG A 72 4.05 -10.41 -12.93
CA ARG A 72 3.99 -11.44 -11.88
C ARG A 72 2.78 -11.15 -11.01
N LEU A 73 1.79 -12.05 -11.08
CA LEU A 73 0.67 -12.02 -10.17
C LEU A 73 1.20 -12.13 -8.73
N ARG A 74 0.62 -11.34 -7.82
CA ARG A 74 0.86 -11.52 -6.40
C ARG A 74 0.34 -12.91 -6.00
N PRO A 75 1.09 -13.71 -5.22
CA PRO A 75 0.55 -14.96 -4.69
C PRO A 75 -0.71 -14.66 -3.87
N VAL A 76 -1.74 -15.50 -4.03
CA VAL A 76 -2.98 -15.40 -3.27
C VAL A 76 -2.83 -16.27 -2.02
N GLU A 77 -2.72 -15.62 -0.86
CA GLU A 77 -2.40 -16.27 0.41
C GLU A 77 -3.41 -17.38 0.76
N ASP A 78 -4.71 -17.15 0.51
CA ASP A 78 -5.78 -18.10 0.79
C ASP A 78 -5.72 -19.38 -0.05
N ILE A 79 -5.17 -19.29 -1.27
CA ILE A 79 -5.08 -20.42 -2.21
C ILE A 79 -3.80 -21.23 -1.97
N GLU A 80 -2.67 -20.55 -1.75
CA GLU A 80 -1.39 -21.23 -1.51
C GLU A 80 -1.31 -21.86 -0.11
N GLY A 81 -2.11 -21.36 0.83
CA GLY A 81 -2.08 -21.78 2.22
C GLY A 81 -0.81 -21.34 2.96
N ASP A 82 -0.83 -21.43 4.29
CA ASP A 82 0.33 -21.03 5.08
C ASP A 82 1.50 -22.02 4.91
N ARG A 83 2.63 -21.51 4.44
CA ARG A 83 3.87 -22.27 4.23
C ARG A 83 4.40 -22.90 5.51
N GLN A 84 4.10 -22.32 6.68
CA GLN A 84 4.49 -22.91 7.96
C GLN A 84 3.66 -24.16 8.25
N LEU A 85 2.33 -24.07 8.11
CA LEU A 85 1.43 -25.20 8.27
C LEU A 85 1.78 -26.34 7.31
N MET A 86 2.12 -26.04 6.05
CA MET A 86 2.52 -27.05 5.06
C MET A 86 3.73 -27.88 5.50
N LYS A 87 4.69 -27.30 6.22
CA LYS A 87 5.86 -28.03 6.75
C LYS A 87 5.50 -28.92 7.94
N GLU A 88 4.54 -28.46 8.73
CA GLU A 88 4.11 -29.12 9.98
C GLU A 88 2.93 -30.07 9.81
N ILE A 89 2.42 -30.28 8.58
CA ILE A 89 1.26 -31.15 8.31
C ILE A 89 1.38 -32.48 9.03
N LYS A 90 2.53 -33.15 8.94
CA LYS A 90 2.73 -34.47 9.56
C LYS A 90 2.61 -34.46 11.09
N LEU A 91 2.92 -33.33 11.73
CA LEU A 91 2.82 -33.17 13.19
C LEU A 91 1.41 -32.80 13.63
N ARG A 92 0.68 -32.07 12.79
CA ARG A 92 -0.68 -31.54 13.09
C ARG A 92 -1.81 -32.39 12.50
N GLN A 93 -1.50 -33.38 11.69
CA GLN A 93 -2.50 -34.21 11.01
C GLN A 93 -3.25 -35.06 12.04
N ARG A 94 -4.59 -34.91 12.05
CA ARG A 94 -5.46 -35.80 12.82
C ARG A 94 -5.48 -37.18 12.17
N LEU A 95 -5.54 -38.22 13.00
CA LEU A 95 -5.69 -39.59 12.53
C LEU A 95 -6.98 -39.72 11.71
N PRO A 96 -6.97 -40.50 10.61
CA PRO A 96 -8.18 -40.76 9.84
C PRO A 96 -9.21 -41.47 10.74
N ILE A 97 -10.47 -41.06 10.62
CA ILE A 97 -11.59 -41.68 11.31
C ILE A 97 -12.23 -42.66 10.31
N ASP A 98 -12.36 -43.92 10.72
CA ASP A 98 -13.08 -44.92 9.95
C ASP A 98 -14.59 -44.65 10.08
N ILE A 99 -15.26 -44.49 8.94
CA ILE A 99 -16.68 -44.17 8.87
C ILE A 99 -17.44 -45.47 8.59
N SER A 100 -18.49 -45.75 9.36
CA SER A 100 -19.37 -46.91 9.15
C SER A 100 -20.05 -46.85 7.78
N GLU A 101 -20.28 -48.00 7.14
CA GLU A 101 -21.00 -48.10 5.86
C GLU A 101 -22.38 -47.43 5.92
N THR A 102 -23.08 -47.58 7.05
CA THR A 102 -24.38 -46.94 7.29
C THR A 102 -24.29 -45.41 7.23
N GLU A 103 -23.26 -44.82 7.83
CA GLU A 103 -23.06 -43.35 7.80
C GLU A 103 -22.68 -42.87 6.41
N LEU A 104 -21.94 -43.66 5.63
CA LEU A 104 -21.62 -43.33 4.25
C LEU A 104 -22.88 -43.27 3.38
N ASP A 105 -23.75 -44.27 3.50
CA ASP A 105 -25.02 -44.32 2.77
C ASP A 105 -25.94 -43.15 3.12
N GLU A 106 -26.02 -42.79 4.41
CA GLU A 106 -26.76 -41.61 4.87
C GLU A 106 -26.22 -40.32 4.25
N ARG A 107 -24.89 -40.12 4.30
CA ARG A 107 -24.25 -38.95 3.67
C ARG A 107 -24.58 -38.91 2.19
N VAL A 108 -24.43 -40.02 1.46
CA VAL A 108 -24.75 -40.09 0.02
C VAL A 108 -26.21 -39.73 -0.24
N GLY A 109 -27.14 -40.20 0.61
CA GLY A 109 -28.55 -39.83 0.55
C GLY A 109 -28.78 -38.32 0.71
N ILE A 110 -28.09 -37.68 1.66
CA ILE A 110 -28.15 -36.23 1.87
C ILE A 110 -27.57 -35.48 0.66
N TRP A 111 -26.42 -35.89 0.15
CA TRP A 111 -25.79 -35.27 -1.01
C TRP A 111 -26.69 -35.30 -2.24
N LYS A 112 -27.34 -36.44 -2.53
CA LYS A 112 -28.32 -36.54 -3.63
C LYS A 112 -29.49 -35.57 -3.46
N LYS A 113 -30.04 -35.47 -2.24
CA LYS A 113 -31.13 -34.53 -1.93
C LYS A 113 -30.67 -33.07 -2.09
N TRP A 114 -29.46 -32.76 -1.63
CA TRP A 114 -28.85 -31.44 -1.74
C TRP A 114 -28.64 -31.02 -3.20
N THR A 115 -28.13 -31.91 -4.05
CA THR A 115 -27.95 -31.60 -5.48
C THR A 115 -29.27 -31.32 -6.18
N HIS A 116 -30.31 -32.11 -5.89
CA HIS A 116 -31.65 -31.84 -6.43
C HIS A 116 -32.22 -30.50 -5.92
N TYR A 117 -32.02 -30.20 -4.63
CA TYR A 117 -32.45 -28.94 -4.06
C TYR A 117 -31.76 -27.74 -4.73
N GLN A 118 -30.43 -27.76 -4.84
CA GLN A 118 -29.64 -26.70 -5.47
C GLN A 118 -29.99 -26.50 -6.94
N ALA A 119 -30.20 -27.60 -7.69
CA ALA A 119 -30.68 -27.52 -9.06
C ALA A 119 -32.05 -26.82 -9.17
N ASN A 120 -32.97 -27.11 -8.24
CA ASN A 120 -34.27 -26.45 -8.20
C ASN A 120 -34.17 -24.96 -7.83
N VAL A 121 -33.27 -24.59 -6.92
CA VAL A 121 -33.01 -23.17 -6.58
C VAL A 121 -32.52 -22.42 -7.81
N ALA A 122 -31.45 -22.91 -8.44
CA ALA A 122 -30.91 -22.30 -9.66
C ALA A 122 -31.96 -22.22 -10.79
N HIS A 123 -32.79 -23.25 -10.95
CA HIS A 123 -33.84 -23.24 -11.96
C HIS A 123 -34.89 -22.14 -11.71
N ARG A 124 -35.31 -21.95 -10.45
CA ARG A 124 -36.26 -20.89 -10.07
C ARG A 124 -35.66 -19.51 -10.26
N GLU A 125 -34.40 -19.30 -9.89
CA GLU A 125 -33.68 -18.06 -10.13
C GLU A 125 -33.62 -17.71 -11.62
N ILE A 126 -33.27 -18.68 -12.46
CA ILE A 126 -33.26 -18.50 -13.91
C ILE A 126 -34.65 -18.13 -14.44
N ILE A 127 -35.71 -18.77 -13.95
CA ILE A 127 -37.08 -18.41 -14.35
C ILE A 127 -37.41 -16.97 -13.94
N MET A 128 -37.06 -16.58 -12.72
CA MET A 128 -37.30 -15.22 -12.22
C MET A 128 -36.56 -14.18 -13.05
N LEU A 129 -35.28 -14.41 -13.33
CA LEU A 129 -34.47 -13.54 -14.19
C LEU A 129 -35.04 -13.44 -15.60
N LYS A 130 -35.44 -14.57 -16.21
CA LYS A 130 -36.09 -14.57 -17.53
C LYS A 130 -37.37 -13.75 -17.55
N LYS A 131 -38.21 -13.86 -16.50
CA LYS A 131 -39.42 -13.05 -16.37
C LYS A 131 -39.10 -11.56 -16.26
N ALA A 132 -38.09 -11.20 -15.45
CA ALA A 132 -37.66 -9.81 -15.30
C ALA A 132 -37.14 -9.23 -16.63
N ILE A 133 -36.30 -9.99 -17.35
CA ILE A 133 -35.79 -9.60 -18.67
C ILE A 133 -36.94 -9.44 -19.68
N ALA A 134 -37.87 -10.38 -19.73
CA ALA A 134 -39.02 -10.30 -20.64
C ALA A 134 -39.91 -9.08 -20.33
N ALA A 135 -40.15 -8.80 -19.04
CA ALA A 135 -40.89 -7.61 -18.62
C ALA A 135 -40.16 -6.31 -18.99
N GLN A 136 -38.83 -6.27 -18.80
CA GLN A 136 -37.99 -5.13 -19.19
C GLN A 136 -38.05 -4.90 -20.71
N GLN A 137 -37.91 -5.95 -21.52
CA GLN A 137 -37.99 -5.87 -22.97
C GLN A 137 -39.36 -5.36 -23.43
N HIS A 138 -40.43 -5.93 -22.88
CA HIS A 138 -41.79 -5.47 -23.18
C HIS A 138 -41.99 -4.00 -22.82
N ALA A 139 -41.49 -3.56 -21.65
CA ALA A 139 -41.56 -2.17 -21.24
C ALA A 139 -40.80 -1.24 -22.21
N LEU A 140 -39.63 -1.65 -22.69
CA LEU A 140 -38.85 -0.90 -23.69
C LEU A 140 -39.56 -0.82 -25.04
N ASP A 141 -40.20 -1.91 -25.50
CA ASP A 141 -40.99 -1.93 -26.74
C ASP A 141 -42.19 -0.99 -26.65
N CYS A 142 -42.89 -0.98 -25.51
CA CYS A 142 -43.96 -0.02 -25.25
C CYS A 142 -43.43 1.42 -25.25
N LEU A 143 -42.31 1.67 -24.58
CA LEU A 143 -41.69 3.00 -24.46
C LEU A 143 -41.21 3.52 -25.82
N TYR A 144 -40.67 2.65 -26.68
CA TYR A 144 -40.30 3.00 -28.06
C TYR A 144 -41.49 3.46 -28.89
N LYS A 145 -42.65 2.80 -28.75
CA LYS A 145 -43.89 3.14 -29.46
C LYS A 145 -44.51 4.44 -28.96
N THR A 146 -44.41 4.74 -27.66
CA THR A 146 -45.00 5.96 -27.07
C THR A 146 -44.08 7.18 -27.18
N SER A 147 -42.77 7.02 -26.97
CA SER A 147 -41.81 8.12 -26.88
C SER A 147 -40.38 7.68 -27.25
N PRO A 148 -39.93 7.92 -28.50
CA PRO A 148 -38.63 7.45 -28.96
C PRO A 148 -37.45 8.17 -28.30
N ASP A 149 -37.63 9.39 -27.81
CA ASP A 149 -36.53 10.14 -27.17
C ASP A 149 -36.21 9.62 -25.77
N LEU A 150 -37.22 9.26 -24.98
CA LEU A 150 -37.01 8.60 -23.69
C LEU A 150 -36.36 7.22 -23.85
N TYR A 151 -36.65 6.52 -24.95
CA TYR A 151 -36.02 5.23 -25.25
C TYR A 151 -34.51 5.37 -25.45
N LYS A 152 -34.09 6.42 -26.20
CA LYS A 152 -32.67 6.73 -26.41
C LYS A 152 -31.96 7.04 -25.09
N GLU A 153 -32.62 7.73 -24.16
CA GLU A 153 -32.06 8.01 -22.84
C GLU A 153 -31.97 6.74 -21.98
N ALA A 154 -33.03 5.92 -21.95
CA ALA A 154 -33.12 4.73 -21.11
C ALA A 154 -32.11 3.62 -21.45
N ILE A 155 -31.61 3.56 -22.69
CA ILE A 155 -30.64 2.54 -23.14
C ILE A 155 -29.19 2.95 -22.86
N LYS A 156 -28.93 4.23 -22.56
CA LYS A 156 -27.56 4.67 -22.28
C LYS A 156 -27.03 3.94 -21.04
N PRO A 157 -25.79 3.43 -21.08
CA PRO A 157 -25.18 2.76 -19.92
C PRO A 157 -25.03 3.76 -18.77
N CYS A 158 -25.50 3.42 -17.58
CA CYS A 158 -25.35 4.25 -16.39
C CYS A 158 -23.91 4.15 -15.85
N PRO A 159 -23.12 5.25 -15.83
CA PRO A 159 -21.75 5.22 -15.32
C PRO A 159 -21.67 5.00 -13.80
N GLU A 160 -22.73 5.33 -13.06
CA GLU A 160 -22.81 5.21 -11.60
C GLU A 160 -22.79 3.74 -11.11
N LEU A 161 -23.38 2.82 -11.88
CA LEU A 161 -23.38 1.37 -11.57
C LEU A 161 -22.01 0.72 -11.71
N VAL A 162 -21.06 1.36 -12.41
CA VAL A 162 -19.69 0.84 -12.58
C VAL A 162 -18.81 1.16 -11.37
N GLN A 163 -19.21 2.13 -10.54
CA GLN A 163 -18.42 2.63 -9.40
C GLN A 163 -18.99 2.22 -8.04
N SER A 164 -20.23 1.70 -8.01
CA SER A 164 -20.77 1.12 -6.78
C SER A 164 -20.09 -0.21 -6.52
N GLU A 165 -19.03 -0.19 -5.71
CA GLU A 165 -18.62 -1.38 -4.98
C GLU A 165 -19.86 -1.90 -4.23
N PRO A 166 -20.21 -3.20 -4.32
CA PRO A 166 -21.26 -3.75 -3.50
C PRO A 166 -20.87 -3.46 -2.05
N SER A 167 -21.61 -2.56 -1.38
CA SER A 167 -21.54 -2.52 0.06
C SER A 167 -21.97 -3.90 0.51
N ASP A 168 -21.04 -4.67 1.08
CA ASP A 168 -21.35 -5.91 1.75
C ASP A 168 -22.32 -5.54 2.89
N ASP A 169 -23.61 -5.51 2.58
CA ASP A 169 -24.71 -5.11 3.47
C ASP A 169 -24.98 -6.22 4.51
N LEU A 170 -23.92 -6.80 5.08
CA LEU A 170 -24.00 -7.50 6.36
C LEU A 170 -24.16 -6.52 7.54
N ASN A 171 -24.02 -5.21 7.30
CA ASN A 171 -24.15 -4.18 8.34
C ASN A 171 -25.41 -3.30 8.20
N LEU A 172 -26.23 -3.44 7.15
CA LEU A 172 -27.39 -2.56 6.92
C LEU A 172 -28.73 -3.06 7.49
N THR A 173 -28.75 -4.22 8.16
CA THR A 173 -29.88 -4.62 9.04
C THR A 173 -29.63 -4.32 10.52
N VAL A 174 -28.58 -3.56 10.84
CA VAL A 174 -28.24 -3.17 12.21
C VAL A 174 -28.74 -1.76 12.57
N THR A 175 -29.15 -0.96 11.59
CA THR A 175 -29.76 0.36 11.83
C THR A 175 -31.29 0.32 11.72
N ARG A 176 -31.93 -0.30 12.71
CA ARG A 176 -33.25 0.09 13.25
C ARG A 176 -33.51 -0.69 14.54
N GLY A 177 -32.74 -0.32 15.57
CA GLY A 177 -32.85 -0.84 16.92
C GLY A 177 -31.55 -0.57 17.67
N ASN A 178 -31.54 0.49 18.48
CA ASN A 178 -30.41 1.00 19.26
C ASN A 178 -29.86 0.02 20.32
N ASN A 179 -29.54 -1.24 20.00
CA ASN A 179 -29.15 -2.25 21.00
C ASN A 179 -28.01 -3.15 20.51
N TYR A 180 -26.86 -2.57 20.18
CA TYR A 180 -25.60 -3.28 20.29
C TYR A 180 -24.63 -2.37 21.04
N LEU A 181 -24.19 -2.84 22.20
CA LEU A 181 -23.05 -2.30 22.93
C LEU A 181 -21.88 -2.26 21.94
N THR A 182 -21.61 -1.10 21.38
CA THR A 182 -20.32 -0.85 20.72
C THR A 182 -19.29 -0.94 21.85
N LEU A 183 -18.55 -2.05 21.88
CA LEU A 183 -17.48 -2.24 22.86
C LEU A 183 -16.37 -1.24 22.52
N VAL A 184 -16.49 -0.01 23.06
CA VAL A 184 -15.48 1.03 22.94
C VAL A 184 -14.41 0.73 23.98
N GLY A 185 -13.25 0.24 23.53
CA GLY A 185 -12.10 -0.04 24.39
C GLY A 185 -10.78 0.12 23.63
N PRO A 186 -9.65 0.32 24.32
CA PRO A 186 -8.35 0.55 23.70
C PRO A 186 -7.80 -0.67 22.91
N TYR A 187 -8.52 -1.80 22.88
CA TYR A 187 -8.10 -3.07 22.27
C TYR A 187 -8.89 -3.44 21.00
N ILE A 188 -9.60 -2.50 20.37
CA ILE A 188 -10.35 -2.75 19.12
C ILE A 188 -9.40 -3.11 17.96
N GLY A 189 -8.13 -2.69 18.02
CA GLY A 189 -7.09 -3.09 17.08
C GLY A 189 -5.93 -3.77 17.80
N ALA A 190 -5.14 -4.56 17.06
CA ALA A 190 -3.86 -5.03 17.57
C ALA A 190 -3.04 -3.84 18.09
N PRO A 191 -2.47 -3.91 19.31
CA PRO A 191 -1.73 -2.80 19.88
C PRO A 191 -0.61 -2.40 18.91
N LYS A 192 -0.53 -1.10 18.60
CA LYS A 192 0.53 -0.57 17.73
C LYS A 192 1.86 -0.75 18.46
N LEU A 193 2.63 -1.78 18.09
CA LEU A 193 3.97 -1.97 18.61
C LEU A 193 4.87 -0.87 18.04
N HIS A 194 5.27 0.08 18.88
CA HIS A 194 6.32 1.04 18.56
C HIS A 194 7.60 0.60 19.30
N GLY A 195 8.30 -0.40 18.76
CA GLY A 195 9.47 -0.96 19.43
C GLY A 195 9.14 -1.63 20.77
N GLU A 196 9.96 -1.38 21.81
CA GLU A 196 9.86 -2.02 23.14
C GLU A 196 8.88 -1.33 24.11
N LEU A 197 8.26 -0.20 23.76
CA LEU A 197 7.28 0.47 24.62
C LEU A 197 5.85 0.34 24.06
N ILE A 198 4.97 -0.20 24.90
CA ILE A 198 3.53 -0.07 24.73
C ILE A 198 3.18 1.37 25.11
N ASN A 199 2.49 2.11 24.25
CA ASN A 199 1.96 3.44 24.59
C ASN A 199 0.80 3.31 25.59
N SER A 200 1.08 3.04 26.86
CA SER A 200 0.16 3.35 27.95
C SER A 200 0.43 4.78 28.42
N THR A 201 -0.04 5.77 27.68
CA THR A 201 0.11 7.20 28.05
C THR A 201 -1.02 7.69 28.97
N ALA A 202 -1.75 6.78 29.61
CA ALA A 202 -2.59 7.12 30.76
C ALA A 202 -2.20 6.18 31.89
N GLU A 203 -1.72 6.74 33.00
CA GLU A 203 -1.75 6.03 34.28
C GLU A 203 -3.21 5.62 34.50
N TYR A 204 -3.45 4.31 34.41
CA TYR A 204 -4.77 3.74 34.62
C TYR A 204 -5.07 3.84 36.11
N GLU A 205 -5.91 4.79 36.50
CA GLU A 205 -6.52 4.83 37.83
C GLU A 205 -7.78 3.97 37.80
N PRO A 206 -7.80 2.81 38.48
CA PRO A 206 -8.98 1.97 38.54
C PRO A 206 -10.13 2.70 39.25
N PRO A 207 -11.36 2.65 38.72
CA PRO A 207 -12.50 3.43 39.24
C PRO A 207 -13.00 2.95 40.61
N ASP A 208 -12.67 1.72 41.01
CA ASP A 208 -12.94 1.19 42.33
C ASP A 208 -11.61 1.06 43.07
N GLY A 209 -11.40 1.95 44.04
CA GLY A 209 -10.12 2.10 44.76
C GLY A 209 -9.48 0.75 45.10
N GLU A 210 -8.24 0.58 44.68
CA GLU A 210 -7.52 -0.69 44.74
C GLU A 210 -7.60 -1.31 46.14
N GLN A 211 -8.18 -2.50 46.25
CA GLN A 211 -7.89 -3.35 47.39
C GLN A 211 -6.40 -3.66 47.35
N GLN A 212 -5.65 -3.07 48.28
CA GLN A 212 -4.23 -3.37 48.44
C GLN A 212 -4.08 -4.87 48.62
N ASP A 213 -3.35 -5.51 47.70
CA ASP A 213 -3.02 -6.93 47.81
C ASP A 213 -2.14 -7.14 49.05
N ILE A 214 -2.74 -7.66 50.13
CA ILE A 214 -2.06 -8.01 51.39
C ILE A 214 -1.29 -9.35 51.24
N THR A 215 -1.33 -9.96 50.05
CA THR A 215 -0.67 -11.25 49.80
C THR A 215 0.83 -11.12 50.09
N PRO A 216 1.38 -11.88 51.05
CA PRO A 216 2.79 -11.80 51.39
C PRO A 216 3.61 -12.20 50.17
N LYS A 217 4.40 -11.26 49.65
CA LYS A 217 5.35 -11.55 48.57
C LYS A 217 6.42 -12.48 49.11
N LEU A 218 6.30 -13.77 48.80
CA LEU A 218 7.34 -14.75 49.06
C LEU A 218 8.49 -14.47 48.09
N THR A 219 9.48 -13.73 48.55
CA THR A 219 10.76 -13.59 47.85
C THR A 219 11.52 -14.91 47.99
N TYR A 220 11.37 -15.79 47.01
CA TYR A 220 12.28 -16.93 46.87
C TYR A 220 13.54 -16.44 46.17
N GLU A 221 14.63 -16.35 46.92
CA GLU A 221 15.97 -16.25 46.36
C GLU A 221 16.35 -17.63 45.80
N PHE A 222 16.14 -17.81 44.50
CA PHE A 222 16.70 -18.97 43.81
C PHE A 222 18.18 -18.69 43.55
N GLU A 223 19.04 -19.17 44.43
CA GLU A 223 20.45 -19.34 44.11
C GLU A 223 20.55 -20.44 43.05
N LEU A 224 20.67 -20.05 41.78
CA LEU A 224 21.01 -20.99 40.72
C LEU A 224 22.43 -21.48 40.96
N GLU A 225 22.55 -22.72 41.45
CA GLU A 225 23.85 -23.38 41.57
C GLU A 225 24.56 -23.33 40.20
N SER A 226 25.81 -22.85 40.22
CA SER A 226 26.63 -22.61 39.02
C SER A 226 26.75 -23.81 38.07
N GLN A 227 26.42 -25.01 38.54
CA GLN A 227 26.39 -26.24 37.75
C GLN A 227 25.29 -26.26 36.68
N PHE A 228 24.25 -25.45 36.81
CA PHE A 228 23.14 -25.36 35.84
C PHE A 228 23.27 -24.20 34.86
N VAL A 229 24.27 -23.33 35.02
CA VAL A 229 24.53 -22.24 34.09
C VAL A 229 25.39 -22.77 32.94
N ALA A 230 24.79 -22.88 31.74
CA ALA A 230 25.52 -23.32 30.56
C ALA A 230 26.61 -22.32 30.18
N ASP A 231 27.86 -22.78 30.11
CA ASP A 231 28.98 -21.94 29.66
C ASP A 231 28.75 -21.40 28.24
N PRO A 232 29.01 -20.11 27.99
CA PRO A 232 28.86 -19.53 26.67
C PRO A 232 29.86 -20.18 25.70
N LYS A 233 29.34 -20.74 24.60
CA LYS A 233 30.15 -21.37 23.55
C LYS A 233 31.16 -20.37 22.98
N LYS A 234 32.45 -20.60 23.23
CA LYS A 234 33.56 -19.81 22.66
C LYS A 234 33.52 -19.89 21.14
N LYS A 235 33.28 -18.76 20.46
CA LYS A 235 33.48 -18.63 19.00
C LYS A 235 34.95 -18.84 18.69
N LYS A 236 35.27 -19.86 17.87
CA LYS A 236 36.62 -20.08 17.35
C LYS A 236 36.96 -18.93 16.39
N PHE A 237 37.82 -18.02 16.82
CA PHE A 237 38.46 -17.05 15.93
C PHE A 237 39.55 -17.79 15.14
N LEU A 238 39.37 -17.96 13.84
CA LEU A 238 40.41 -18.39 12.91
C LEU A 238 41.04 -17.12 12.30
N PRO A 239 42.36 -16.90 12.43
CA PRO A 239 43.02 -15.79 11.74
C PRO A 239 43.09 -16.06 10.23
N PRO A 240 43.14 -15.00 9.40
CA PRO A 240 43.23 -15.15 7.95
C PRO A 240 44.62 -15.69 7.54
N ASN A 241 44.62 -16.73 6.71
CA ASN A 241 45.83 -17.28 6.10
C ASN A 241 46.52 -16.20 5.24
N LYS A 242 47.82 -16.02 5.44
CA LYS A 242 48.72 -15.30 4.52
C LYS A 242 49.20 -16.23 3.42
#